data_AF-A0A2N3EC96-F1
#
_entry.id   AF-A0A2N3EC96-F1
#
_cell.length_a   1.000
_cell.length_b   1.000
_cell.length_c   1.000
_cell.angle_alpha   90.00
_cell.angle_beta   90.00
_cell.angle_gamma   90.00
#
_symmetry.space_group_name_H-M   'P 1'
#
loop_
_entity.id
_entity.type
_entity.pdbx_description
1 polymer ?
#
loop_
_entity_poly.entity_id
_entity_poly.type
_entity_poly.pdbx_seq_one_letter_code
_entity_poly.pdbx_strand_id
1 'polypeptide(L)'
;MKRAALAAALVALGGCAGLGSFADLGAKRGETPYGAYLAGRHAASINDQQKAAEFYDAALRGEPDDPLVLDRAFMASLAAGDIDRAVRLAGRLVESEPGQRMARLTLALADIKKGDYAAAREQIAASAPGPFTALVGTLTSAWAAAGERNKELMLEKLGAFEGRTAFALFRSYHQGLMLDLLDDAEGANEAYAEAMSASGGSSVRVVEAYASFLQRQGRSDEARAALEGFLVF
;
A
#
# COMPACT_ATOMS: atom_id res chain seq x y z
N MET A 1 17.40 14.16 96.16
CA MET A 1 17.13 12.96 97.01
C MET A 1 17.08 11.71 96.14
N LYS A 2 17.03 10.51 96.74
CA LYS A 2 17.42 9.24 96.11
C LYS A 2 16.35 8.61 95.19
N ARG A 3 16.84 8.03 94.08
CA ARG A 3 16.46 6.76 93.42
C ARG A 3 14.98 6.36 93.27
N ALA A 4 14.57 6.08 92.02
CA ALA A 4 13.75 4.91 91.67
C ALA A 4 14.16 4.40 90.27
N ALA A 5 14.23 3.08 90.10
CA ALA A 5 14.49 2.41 88.83
C ALA A 5 13.71 1.09 88.78
N LEU A 6 13.03 0.82 87.66
CA LEU A 6 12.39 -0.43 87.22
C LEU A 6 12.13 -0.21 85.70
N ALA A 7 12.66 -0.99 84.76
CA ALA A 7 12.18 -2.30 84.27
C ALA A 7 10.71 -2.25 83.76
N ALA A 8 10.30 -2.81 82.61
CA ALA A 8 10.94 -3.50 81.48
C ALA A 8 10.06 -3.26 80.20
N ALA A 9 10.11 -3.91 79.02
CA ALA A 9 10.79 -5.11 78.49
C ALA A 9 10.90 -5.03 76.94
N LEU A 10 11.29 -6.12 76.24
CA LEU A 10 11.21 -6.27 74.78
C LEU A 10 9.82 -6.74 74.30
N VAL A 11 9.22 -6.04 73.34
CA VAL A 11 8.30 -6.53 72.27
C VAL A 11 8.36 -5.47 71.15
N ALA A 12 8.62 -5.75 69.87
CA ALA A 12 9.14 -6.93 69.16
C ALA A 12 9.78 -6.48 67.82
N LEU A 13 10.47 -7.39 67.12
CA LEU A 13 10.68 -7.29 65.66
C LEU A 13 9.61 -8.15 64.97
N GLY A 14 8.98 -7.63 63.90
CA GLY A 14 8.00 -8.40 63.13
C GLY A 14 7.10 -7.56 62.24
N GLY A 15 7.65 -7.01 61.14
CA GLY A 15 6.87 -6.13 60.24
C GLY A 15 7.52 -5.72 58.91
N CYS A 16 8.67 -6.29 58.54
CA CYS A 16 9.33 -6.02 57.25
C CYS A 16 9.49 -7.30 56.44
N ALA A 17 8.38 -8.02 56.25
CA ALA A 17 8.28 -9.22 55.41
C ALA A 17 7.11 -9.08 54.42
N GLY A 18 7.17 -8.02 53.59
CA GLY A 18 6.14 -7.68 52.60
C GLY A 18 6.68 -7.00 51.33
N LEU A 19 8.00 -6.97 51.13
CA LEU A 19 8.68 -6.45 49.93
C LEU A 19 9.35 -7.58 49.11
N GLY A 20 9.07 -8.84 49.44
CA GLY A 20 9.41 -9.98 48.60
C GLY A 20 8.42 -10.10 47.45
N SER A 21 8.94 -10.09 46.21
CA SER A 21 8.21 -10.34 44.96
C SER A 21 7.37 -9.20 44.35
N PHE A 22 7.93 -7.98 44.27
CA PHE A 22 7.68 -7.09 43.12
C PHE A 22 8.80 -7.14 42.06
N ALA A 23 9.99 -7.64 42.41
CA ALA A 23 11.11 -7.79 41.49
C ALA A 23 10.84 -8.83 40.38
N ASP A 24 10.00 -9.83 40.65
CA ASP A 24 9.67 -10.90 39.69
C ASP A 24 8.56 -10.51 38.68
N LEU A 25 7.84 -9.41 38.92
CA LEU A 25 7.01 -8.80 37.87
C LEU A 25 7.86 -8.21 36.73
N GLY A 26 9.16 -8.02 36.99
CA GLY A 26 10.20 -7.66 36.01
C GLY A 26 10.90 -8.85 35.38
N ALA A 27 10.48 -10.10 35.64
CA ALA A 27 10.79 -11.20 34.75
C ALA A 27 10.39 -10.77 33.34
N LYS A 28 11.34 -10.79 32.38
CA LYS A 28 11.07 -10.45 30.99
C LYS A 28 9.89 -11.31 30.54
N ARG A 29 8.69 -10.75 30.48
CA ARG A 29 7.55 -11.36 29.78
C ARG A 29 8.04 -11.48 28.35
N GLY A 30 8.49 -12.68 27.99
CA GLY A 30 9.10 -12.91 26.68
C GLY A 30 8.15 -12.39 25.62
N GLU A 31 8.69 -11.75 24.59
CA GLU A 31 7.88 -11.25 23.47
C GLU A 31 7.07 -12.43 22.92
N THR A 32 5.78 -12.48 23.27
CA THR A 32 4.90 -13.53 22.77
C THR A 32 4.43 -13.12 21.38
N PRO A 33 4.16 -14.07 20.46
CA PRO A 33 3.64 -13.74 19.14
C PRO A 33 2.37 -12.88 19.22
N TYR A 34 1.50 -13.19 20.18
CA TYR A 34 0.30 -12.40 20.49
C TYR A 34 0.61 -10.98 21.00
N GLY A 35 1.59 -10.81 21.90
CA GLY A 35 1.99 -9.50 22.41
C GLY A 35 2.62 -8.63 21.31
N ALA A 36 3.46 -9.24 20.47
CA ALA A 36 4.02 -8.62 19.28
C ALA A 36 2.92 -8.21 18.28
N TYR A 37 1.97 -9.09 17.98
CA TYR A 37 0.82 -8.79 17.13
C TYR A 37 -0.02 -7.61 17.65
N LEU A 38 -0.29 -7.55 18.97
CA LEU A 38 -1.00 -6.41 19.56
C LEU A 38 -0.20 -5.11 19.50
N ALA A 39 1.12 -5.15 19.72
CA ALA A 39 2.00 -4.00 19.56
C ALA A 39 2.01 -3.50 18.10
N GLY A 40 2.06 -4.42 17.13
CA GLY A 40 1.99 -4.10 15.71
C GLY A 40 0.65 -3.48 15.30
N ARG A 41 -0.47 -3.99 15.85
CA ARG A 41 -1.80 -3.39 15.67
C ARG A 41 -1.88 -1.98 16.25
N HIS A 42 -1.28 -1.74 17.41
CA HIS A 42 -1.27 -0.41 18.00
C HIS A 42 -0.43 0.57 17.16
N ALA A 43 0.79 0.18 16.77
CA ALA A 43 1.65 0.98 15.90
C ALA A 43 0.95 1.33 14.57
N ALA A 44 0.34 0.35 13.91
CA ALA A 44 -0.44 0.57 12.69
C ALA A 44 -1.62 1.54 12.90
N SER A 45 -2.29 1.48 14.07
CA SER A 45 -3.42 2.37 14.39
C SER A 45 -3.04 3.83 14.61
N ILE A 46 -1.79 4.10 14.99
CA ILE A 46 -1.22 5.46 15.08
C ILE A 46 -0.38 5.83 13.85
N ASN A 47 -0.51 5.05 12.77
CA ASN A 47 0.19 5.19 11.49
C ASN A 47 1.73 5.03 11.54
N ASP A 48 2.28 4.41 12.58
CA ASP A 48 3.68 3.98 12.62
C ASP A 48 3.80 2.61 11.93
N GLN A 49 3.79 2.64 10.60
CA GLN A 49 3.80 1.42 9.78
C GLN A 49 5.16 0.70 9.82
N GLN A 50 6.25 1.42 10.09
CA GLN A 50 7.57 0.84 10.26
C GLN A 50 7.63 0.00 11.54
N LYS A 51 7.20 0.55 12.69
CA LYS A 51 7.09 -0.25 13.92
C LYS A 51 6.05 -1.35 13.80
N ALA A 52 4.95 -1.13 13.09
CA ALA A 52 3.98 -2.17 12.82
C ALA A 52 4.62 -3.37 12.10
N ALA A 53 5.40 -3.12 11.05
CA ALA A 53 6.12 -4.16 10.30
C ALA A 53 7.12 -4.92 11.20
N GLU A 54 7.93 -4.22 12.01
CA GLU A 54 8.87 -4.82 12.96
C GLU A 54 8.17 -5.72 14.00
N PHE A 55 7.03 -5.27 14.54
CA PHE A 55 6.25 -6.03 15.51
C PHE A 55 5.53 -7.23 14.86
N TYR A 56 5.04 -7.11 13.63
CA TYR A 56 4.49 -8.27 12.92
C TYR A 56 5.59 -9.27 12.52
N ASP A 57 6.82 -8.85 12.21
CA ASP A 57 7.96 -9.76 12.10
C ASP A 57 8.25 -10.49 13.41
N ALA A 58 8.09 -9.83 14.57
CA ALA A 58 8.21 -10.48 15.86
C ALA A 58 7.10 -11.52 16.13
N ALA A 59 5.88 -11.29 15.63
CA ALA A 59 4.82 -12.30 15.66
C ALA A 59 5.11 -13.49 14.73
N LEU A 60 5.54 -13.23 13.48
CA LEU A 60 5.90 -14.26 12.49
C LEU A 60 7.08 -15.14 12.93
N ARG A 61 7.94 -14.71 13.87
CA ARG A 61 8.98 -15.59 14.42
C ARG A 61 8.44 -16.76 15.24
N GLY A 62 7.25 -16.63 15.82
CA GLY A 62 6.59 -17.74 16.55
C GLY A 62 5.55 -18.47 15.71
N GLU A 63 4.85 -17.76 14.83
CA GLU A 63 3.80 -18.31 13.96
C GLU A 63 4.09 -17.89 12.50
N PRO A 64 5.04 -18.55 11.80
CA PRO A 64 5.56 -18.06 10.52
C PRO A 64 4.54 -17.99 9.40
N ASP A 65 3.61 -18.94 9.37
CA ASP A 65 2.68 -19.16 8.26
C ASP A 65 1.22 -18.85 8.65
N ASP A 66 0.99 -18.08 9.73
CA ASP A 66 -0.34 -17.57 10.05
C ASP A 66 -0.77 -16.54 8.99
N PRO A 67 -1.85 -16.77 8.22
CA PRO A 67 -2.23 -15.90 7.11
C PRO A 67 -2.64 -14.49 7.56
N LEU A 68 -3.21 -14.35 8.75
CA LEU A 68 -3.62 -13.06 9.30
C LEU A 68 -2.38 -12.22 9.67
N VAL A 69 -1.39 -12.80 10.34
CA VAL A 69 -0.14 -12.09 10.66
C VAL A 69 0.66 -11.80 9.39
N LEU A 70 0.66 -12.70 8.40
CA LEU A 70 1.26 -12.46 7.08
C LEU A 70 0.62 -11.27 6.35
N ASP A 71 -0.71 -11.19 6.27
CA ASP A 71 -1.42 -10.05 5.68
C ASP A 71 -1.10 -8.73 6.39
N ARG A 72 -1.08 -8.74 7.73
CA ARG A 72 -0.69 -7.55 8.50
C ARG A 72 0.76 -7.14 8.27
N ALA A 73 1.68 -8.09 8.26
CA ALA A 73 3.09 -7.85 7.98
C ALA A 73 3.31 -7.28 6.57
N PHE A 74 2.59 -7.83 5.58
CA PHE A 74 2.60 -7.39 4.19
C PHE A 74 2.08 -5.96 4.05
N MET A 75 0.87 -5.68 4.55
CA MET A 75 0.23 -4.37 4.44
C MET A 75 1.01 -3.27 5.19
N ALA A 76 1.57 -3.59 6.37
CA ALA A 76 2.45 -2.66 7.10
C ALA A 76 3.73 -2.35 6.31
N SER A 77 4.36 -3.36 5.70
CA SER A 77 5.55 -3.16 4.85
C SER A 77 5.24 -2.26 3.65
N LEU A 78 4.13 -2.52 2.97
CA LEU A 78 3.69 -1.76 1.81
C LEU A 78 3.42 -0.30 2.18
N ALA A 79 2.75 -0.07 3.31
CA ALA A 79 2.45 1.28 3.81
C ALA A 79 3.69 2.01 4.39
N ALA A 80 4.70 1.28 4.87
CA ALA A 80 5.99 1.82 5.28
C ALA A 80 6.94 2.13 4.09
N GLY A 81 6.59 1.71 2.87
CA GLY A 81 7.44 1.86 1.69
C GLY A 81 8.57 0.82 1.56
N ASP A 82 8.61 -0.21 2.41
CA ASP A 82 9.51 -1.35 2.26
C ASP A 82 8.93 -2.33 1.23
N ILE A 83 9.05 -1.93 -0.04
CA ILE A 83 8.49 -2.66 -1.19
C ILE A 83 9.16 -4.03 -1.36
N ASP A 84 10.47 -4.14 -1.11
CA ASP A 84 11.17 -5.42 -1.28
C ASP A 84 10.70 -6.47 -0.26
N ARG A 85 10.44 -6.07 1.00
CA ARG A 85 9.79 -6.95 1.98
C ARG A 85 8.32 -7.19 1.66
N ALA A 86 7.58 -6.17 1.18
CA ALA A 86 6.19 -6.33 0.74
C ALA A 86 6.06 -7.38 -0.38
N VAL A 87 6.94 -7.38 -1.37
CA VAL A 87 6.96 -8.36 -2.48
C VAL A 87 7.22 -9.78 -1.96
N ARG A 88 8.19 -9.96 -1.05
CA ARG A 88 8.46 -11.29 -0.44
C ARG A 88 7.28 -11.82 0.36
N LEU A 89 6.62 -10.96 1.14
CA LEU A 89 5.45 -11.34 1.93
C LEU A 89 4.21 -11.57 1.07
N ALA A 90 4.01 -10.79 0.01
CA ALA A 90 2.95 -11.01 -0.97
C ALA A 90 3.09 -12.38 -1.64
N GLY A 91 4.32 -12.79 -1.98
CA GLY A 91 4.61 -14.13 -2.53
C GLY A 91 4.15 -15.26 -1.61
N ARG A 92 4.51 -15.19 -0.31
CA ARG A 92 4.07 -16.17 0.70
C ARG A 92 2.55 -16.12 0.91
N LEU A 93 1.96 -14.94 0.97
CA LEU A 93 0.53 -14.77 1.23
C LEU A 93 -0.35 -15.34 0.10
N VAL A 94 0.10 -15.32 -1.16
CA VAL A 94 -0.65 -15.95 -2.27
C VAL A 94 -0.50 -17.48 -2.35
N GLU A 95 0.34 -18.10 -1.52
CA GLU A 95 0.37 -19.56 -1.35
C GLU A 95 -0.83 -20.02 -0.51
N SER A 96 -1.17 -19.28 0.56
CA SER A 96 -2.33 -19.56 1.43
C SER A 96 -3.63 -18.90 0.95
N GLU A 97 -3.55 -17.70 0.37
CA GLU A 97 -4.69 -16.93 -0.14
C GLU A 97 -4.47 -16.55 -1.62
N PRO A 98 -4.64 -17.50 -2.58
CA PRO A 98 -4.31 -17.27 -3.98
C PRO A 98 -4.99 -16.07 -4.64
N GLY A 99 -6.15 -15.63 -4.11
CA GLY A 99 -6.91 -14.49 -4.63
C GLY A 99 -6.66 -13.14 -3.93
N GLN A 100 -5.72 -13.03 -2.98
CA GLN A 100 -5.49 -11.80 -2.21
C GLN A 100 -5.07 -10.66 -3.16
N ARG A 101 -5.98 -9.68 -3.35
CA ARG A 101 -5.91 -8.70 -4.43
C ARG A 101 -4.74 -7.72 -4.34
N MET A 102 -4.38 -7.28 -3.13
CA MET A 102 -3.26 -6.36 -2.90
C MET A 102 -1.92 -7.07 -3.03
N ALA A 103 -1.83 -8.32 -2.58
CA ALA A 103 -0.64 -9.16 -2.79
C ALA A 103 -0.43 -9.42 -4.29
N ARG A 104 -1.47 -9.83 -5.02
CA ARG A 104 -1.43 -10.00 -6.48
C ARG A 104 -1.07 -8.72 -7.23
N LEU A 105 -1.62 -7.57 -6.85
CA LEU A 105 -1.20 -6.29 -7.43
C LEU A 105 0.28 -5.97 -7.14
N THR A 106 0.75 -6.21 -5.92
CA THR A 106 2.15 -5.95 -5.53
C THR A 106 3.11 -6.81 -6.36
N LEU A 107 2.78 -8.09 -6.56
CA LEU A 107 3.54 -9.00 -7.43
C LEU A 107 3.48 -8.53 -8.90
N ALA A 108 2.29 -8.19 -9.41
CA ALA A 108 2.14 -7.70 -10.79
C ALA A 108 2.98 -6.44 -11.07
N LEU A 109 3.01 -5.48 -10.14
CA LEU A 109 3.82 -4.27 -10.27
C LEU A 109 5.32 -4.56 -10.15
N ALA A 110 5.72 -5.55 -9.33
CA ALA A 110 7.10 -6.01 -9.26
C ALA A 110 7.55 -6.72 -10.54
N ASP A 111 6.66 -7.43 -11.21
CA ASP A 111 6.93 -8.11 -12.48
C ASP A 111 6.98 -7.10 -13.65
N ILE A 112 6.08 -6.12 -13.70
CA ILE A 112 6.18 -4.94 -14.59
C ILE A 112 7.53 -4.22 -14.42
N LYS A 113 7.99 -4.01 -13.17
CA LYS A 113 9.29 -3.36 -12.89
C LYS A 113 10.50 -4.15 -13.43
N LYS A 114 10.37 -5.48 -13.60
CA LYS A 114 11.39 -6.35 -14.21
C LYS A 114 11.27 -6.44 -15.74
N GLY A 115 10.18 -5.92 -16.32
CA GLY A 115 9.82 -6.14 -17.73
C GLY A 115 9.11 -7.48 -17.99
N ASP A 116 8.71 -8.22 -16.96
CA ASP A 116 7.93 -9.45 -17.10
C ASP A 116 6.42 -9.14 -17.11
N TYR A 117 6.01 -8.53 -18.21
CA TYR A 117 4.64 -8.09 -18.43
C TYR A 117 3.65 -9.24 -18.56
N ALA A 118 4.10 -10.41 -19.01
CA ALA A 118 3.30 -11.62 -19.09
C ALA A 118 2.97 -12.15 -17.69
N ALA A 119 3.97 -12.36 -16.83
CA ALA A 119 3.76 -12.74 -15.44
C ALA A 119 2.87 -11.72 -14.71
N ALA A 120 3.07 -10.43 -14.94
CA ALA A 120 2.22 -9.39 -14.35
C ALA A 120 0.73 -9.55 -14.68
N ARG A 121 0.37 -9.93 -15.93
CA ARG A 121 -1.02 -10.22 -16.31
C ARG A 121 -1.53 -11.50 -15.65
N GLU A 122 -0.69 -12.53 -15.49
CA GLU A 122 -1.06 -13.76 -14.77
C GLU A 122 -1.36 -13.50 -13.29
N GLN A 123 -0.57 -12.64 -12.63
CA GLN A 123 -0.85 -12.20 -11.25
C GLN A 123 -2.22 -11.51 -11.15
N ILE A 124 -2.56 -10.63 -12.10
CA ILE A 124 -3.87 -9.99 -12.11
C ILE A 124 -5.00 -10.99 -12.44
N ALA A 125 -4.79 -11.93 -13.33
CA ALA A 125 -5.77 -12.97 -13.66
C ALA A 125 -6.05 -13.92 -12.47
N ALA A 126 -5.05 -14.17 -11.62
CA ALA A 126 -5.19 -14.93 -10.38
C ALA A 126 -5.80 -14.13 -9.22
N SER A 127 -5.98 -12.81 -9.36
CA SER A 127 -6.58 -11.94 -8.36
C SER A 127 -8.09 -12.16 -8.24
N ALA A 128 -8.63 -12.20 -7.01
CA ALA A 128 -10.06 -12.44 -6.83
C ALA A 128 -10.91 -11.36 -7.53
N PRO A 129 -12.00 -11.73 -8.23
CA PRO A 129 -12.82 -10.79 -8.98
C PRO A 129 -13.59 -9.83 -8.06
N GLY A 130 -13.84 -8.61 -8.53
CA GLY A 130 -14.56 -7.56 -7.81
C GLY A 130 -14.23 -6.16 -8.33
N PRO A 131 -14.82 -5.09 -7.77
CA PRO A 131 -14.66 -3.72 -8.25
C PRO A 131 -13.20 -3.25 -8.34
N PHE A 132 -12.36 -3.65 -7.39
CA PHE A 132 -10.92 -3.38 -7.41
C PHE A 132 -10.25 -3.96 -8.66
N THR A 133 -10.40 -5.26 -8.91
CA THR A 133 -9.79 -5.95 -10.05
C THR A 133 -10.39 -5.47 -11.36
N ALA A 134 -11.68 -5.16 -11.38
CA ALA A 134 -12.38 -4.62 -12.54
C ALA A 134 -11.82 -3.27 -13.02
N LEU A 135 -11.33 -2.41 -12.12
CA LEU A 135 -10.68 -1.13 -12.46
C LEU A 135 -9.15 -1.23 -12.44
N VAL A 136 -8.56 -1.46 -11.26
CA VAL A 136 -7.10 -1.44 -11.04
C VAL A 136 -6.41 -2.61 -11.73
N GLY A 137 -7.01 -3.81 -11.70
CA GLY A 137 -6.47 -4.98 -12.39
C GLY A 137 -6.46 -4.80 -13.91
N THR A 138 -7.58 -4.36 -14.48
CA THR A 138 -7.71 -4.02 -15.91
C THR A 138 -6.68 -2.97 -16.33
N LEU A 139 -6.53 -1.86 -15.57
CA LEU A 139 -5.52 -0.84 -15.85
C LEU A 139 -4.09 -1.38 -15.75
N THR A 140 -3.79 -2.21 -14.75
CA THR A 140 -2.46 -2.86 -14.60
C THR A 140 -2.16 -3.78 -15.79
N SER A 141 -3.18 -4.48 -16.30
CA SER A 141 -3.06 -5.35 -17.48
C SER A 141 -2.84 -4.57 -18.77
N ALA A 142 -3.51 -3.42 -18.92
CA ALA A 142 -3.29 -2.48 -20.03
C ALA A 142 -1.88 -1.85 -19.97
N TRP A 143 -1.40 -1.48 -18.77
CA TRP A 143 -0.03 -1.00 -18.57
C TRP A 143 1.03 -2.05 -18.89
N ALA A 144 0.79 -3.32 -18.54
CA ALA A 144 1.66 -4.42 -18.93
C ALA A 144 1.73 -4.58 -20.46
N ALA A 145 0.59 -4.51 -21.16
CA ALA A 145 0.55 -4.54 -22.63
C ALA A 145 1.25 -3.33 -23.28
N ALA A 146 1.10 -2.12 -22.71
CA ALA A 146 1.83 -0.94 -23.15
C ALA A 146 3.35 -1.08 -22.96
N GLY A 147 3.79 -1.73 -21.87
CA GLY A 147 5.19 -2.05 -21.60
C GLY A 147 5.81 -3.03 -22.62
N GLU A 148 5.02 -3.98 -23.13
CA GLU A 148 5.39 -4.86 -24.27
C GLU A 148 5.39 -4.13 -25.62
N ARG A 149 5.01 -2.86 -25.65
CA ARG A 149 4.67 -2.08 -26.85
C ARG A 149 3.54 -2.68 -27.71
N ASN A 150 2.67 -3.47 -27.10
CA ASN A 150 1.51 -4.09 -27.74
C ASN A 150 0.29 -3.16 -27.61
N LYS A 151 0.14 -2.24 -28.58
CA LYS A 151 -0.92 -1.23 -28.61
C LYS A 151 -2.31 -1.88 -28.72
N GLU A 152 -2.42 -2.94 -29.51
CA GLU A 152 -3.66 -3.66 -29.79
C GLU A 152 -4.22 -4.31 -28.51
N LEU A 153 -3.38 -5.03 -27.78
CA LEU A 153 -3.75 -5.65 -26.50
C LEU A 153 -4.04 -4.60 -25.41
N MET A 154 -3.30 -3.48 -25.40
CA MET A 154 -3.56 -2.37 -24.49
C MET A 154 -4.97 -1.78 -24.72
N LEU A 155 -5.34 -1.50 -25.97
CA LEU A 155 -6.67 -1.01 -26.33
C LEU A 155 -7.76 -2.06 -26.05
N GLU A 156 -7.51 -3.34 -26.33
CA GLU A 156 -8.41 -4.45 -25.97
C GLU A 156 -8.74 -4.47 -24.47
N LYS A 157 -7.73 -4.30 -23.59
CA LYS A 157 -7.95 -4.25 -22.14
C LYS A 157 -8.72 -3.00 -21.71
N LEU A 158 -8.44 -1.84 -22.31
CA LEU A 158 -9.18 -0.61 -22.02
C LEU A 158 -10.63 -0.64 -22.54
N GLY A 159 -10.92 -1.44 -23.58
CA GLY A 159 -12.27 -1.70 -24.08
C GLY A 159 -13.22 -2.28 -23.02
N ALA A 160 -12.70 -2.94 -21.97
CA ALA A 160 -13.50 -3.39 -20.82
C ALA A 160 -14.14 -2.25 -20.00
N PHE A 161 -13.79 -0.99 -20.29
CA PHE A 161 -14.40 0.22 -19.72
C PHE A 161 -15.44 0.89 -20.63
N GLU A 162 -15.64 0.42 -21.85
CA GLU A 162 -16.65 0.98 -22.77
C GLU A 162 -18.06 0.88 -22.18
N GLY A 163 -18.87 1.93 -22.41
CA GLY A 163 -20.20 2.08 -21.81
C GLY A 163 -20.22 2.29 -20.29
N ARG A 164 -19.08 2.24 -19.58
CA ARG A 164 -19.00 2.43 -18.13
C ARG A 164 -18.60 3.87 -17.81
N THR A 165 -19.56 4.79 -17.77
CA THR A 165 -19.33 6.23 -17.50
C THR A 165 -18.48 6.50 -16.26
N ALA A 166 -18.67 5.71 -15.19
CA ALA A 166 -17.87 5.81 -13.95
C ALA A 166 -16.37 5.52 -14.13
N PHE A 167 -15.97 4.87 -15.23
CA PHE A 167 -14.58 4.56 -15.57
C PHE A 167 -14.05 5.40 -16.74
N ALA A 168 -14.86 6.26 -17.37
CA ALA A 168 -14.45 7.05 -18.54
C ALA A 168 -13.19 7.88 -18.28
N LEU A 169 -13.16 8.64 -17.17
CA LEU A 169 -12.00 9.43 -16.75
C LEU A 169 -10.74 8.58 -16.56
N PHE A 170 -10.85 7.41 -15.92
CA PHE A 170 -9.72 6.52 -15.69
C PHE A 170 -9.22 5.91 -17.00
N ARG A 171 -10.14 5.50 -17.89
CA ARG A 171 -9.82 4.97 -19.22
C ARG A 171 -9.05 6.01 -20.03
N SER A 172 -9.62 7.19 -20.26
CA SER A 172 -9.05 8.20 -21.15
C SER A 172 -7.73 8.77 -20.62
N TYR A 173 -7.63 9.05 -19.32
CA TYR A 173 -6.38 9.50 -18.70
C TYR A 173 -5.24 8.48 -18.87
N HIS A 174 -5.50 7.20 -18.57
CA HIS A 174 -4.48 6.16 -18.71
C HIS A 174 -4.18 5.84 -20.18
N GLN A 175 -5.18 5.87 -21.06
CA GLN A 175 -4.99 5.72 -22.51
C GLN A 175 -4.07 6.81 -23.07
N GLY A 176 -4.25 8.07 -22.67
CA GLY A 176 -3.38 9.18 -23.08
C GLY A 176 -1.91 8.94 -22.71
N LEU A 177 -1.65 8.55 -21.46
CA LEU A 177 -0.31 8.21 -20.99
C LEU A 177 0.31 7.00 -21.72
N MET A 178 -0.49 5.96 -21.99
CA MET A 178 -0.03 4.76 -22.70
C MET A 178 0.28 5.06 -24.16
N LEU A 179 -0.54 5.86 -24.85
CA LEU A 179 -0.33 6.23 -26.25
C LEU A 179 0.88 7.17 -26.42
N ASP A 180 1.09 8.10 -25.47
CA ASP A 180 2.28 8.97 -25.39
C ASP A 180 3.57 8.13 -25.21
N LEU A 181 3.54 7.09 -24.36
CA LEU A 181 4.63 6.10 -24.22
C LEU A 181 4.88 5.25 -25.48
N LEU A 182 3.85 5.04 -26.30
CA LEU A 182 3.89 4.28 -27.55
C LEU A 182 4.19 5.14 -28.78
N ASP A 183 4.54 6.41 -28.58
CA ASP A 183 4.84 7.41 -29.62
C ASP A 183 3.64 7.74 -30.54
N ASP A 184 2.41 7.44 -30.11
CA ASP A 184 1.16 7.83 -30.78
C ASP A 184 0.65 9.17 -30.26
N ALA A 185 1.25 10.26 -30.76
CA ALA A 185 0.89 11.61 -30.36
C ALA A 185 -0.55 12.01 -30.73
N GLU A 186 -1.11 11.48 -31.82
CA GLU A 186 -2.47 11.79 -32.26
C GLU A 186 -3.50 11.16 -31.31
N GLY A 187 -3.41 9.84 -31.09
CA GLY A 187 -4.29 9.13 -30.16
C GLY A 187 -4.09 9.56 -28.70
N ALA A 188 -2.86 9.93 -28.31
CA ALA A 188 -2.60 10.50 -26.98
C ALA A 188 -3.32 11.83 -26.79
N ASN A 189 -3.25 12.74 -27.78
CA ASN A 189 -3.95 14.02 -27.75
C ASN A 189 -5.47 13.84 -27.60
N GLU A 190 -6.09 12.95 -28.38
CA GLU A 190 -7.51 12.65 -28.28
C GLU A 190 -7.90 12.14 -26.90
N ALA A 191 -7.15 11.16 -26.37
CA ALA A 191 -7.41 10.57 -25.08
C ALA A 191 -7.21 11.56 -23.91
N TYR A 192 -6.19 12.44 -23.97
CA TYR A 192 -6.04 13.50 -22.98
C TYR A 192 -7.17 14.55 -23.07
N ALA A 193 -7.61 14.93 -24.27
CA ALA A 193 -8.75 15.84 -24.45
C ALA A 193 -10.06 15.24 -23.88
N GLU A 194 -10.28 13.94 -24.08
CA GLU A 194 -11.40 13.22 -23.43
C GLU A 194 -11.25 13.21 -21.90
N ALA A 195 -10.04 13.00 -21.37
CA ALA A 195 -9.79 13.03 -19.92
C ALA A 195 -10.04 14.42 -19.30
N MET A 196 -9.66 15.50 -20.00
CA MET A 196 -9.97 16.88 -19.61
C MET A 196 -11.49 17.11 -19.53
N SER A 197 -12.23 16.65 -20.55
CA SER A 197 -13.70 16.72 -20.56
C SER A 197 -14.34 15.89 -19.44
N ALA A 198 -13.89 14.64 -19.26
CA ALA A 198 -14.40 13.72 -18.25
C ALA A 198 -14.10 14.14 -16.80
N SER A 199 -13.08 14.97 -16.57
CA SER A 199 -12.78 15.59 -15.27
C SER A 199 -13.38 16.99 -15.10
N GLY A 200 -14.03 17.54 -16.13
CA GLY A 200 -14.50 18.93 -16.14
C GLY A 200 -13.36 19.95 -15.95
N GLY A 201 -12.12 19.61 -16.30
CA GLY A 201 -10.92 20.40 -16.04
C GLY A 201 -10.46 20.47 -14.58
N SER A 202 -11.17 19.83 -13.64
CA SER A 202 -10.91 19.95 -12.18
C SER A 202 -9.84 18.99 -11.62
N SER A 203 -9.30 18.09 -12.45
CA SER A 203 -8.29 17.12 -12.01
C SER A 203 -6.88 17.61 -12.32
N VAL A 204 -6.17 18.14 -11.31
CA VAL A 204 -4.78 18.60 -11.42
C VAL A 204 -3.89 17.60 -12.16
N ARG A 205 -4.04 16.31 -11.87
CA ARG A 205 -3.25 15.22 -12.45
C ARG A 205 -3.49 15.02 -13.95
N VAL A 206 -4.69 15.32 -14.44
CA VAL A 206 -5.04 15.28 -15.87
C VAL A 206 -4.52 16.53 -16.56
N VAL A 207 -4.73 17.70 -15.95
CA VAL A 207 -4.26 19.00 -16.45
C VAL A 207 -2.74 19.01 -16.60
N GLU A 208 -2.00 18.59 -15.58
CA GLU A 208 -0.53 18.47 -15.61
C GLU A 208 -0.05 17.52 -16.72
N ALA A 209 -0.69 16.36 -16.87
CA ALA A 209 -0.31 15.39 -17.89
C ALA A 209 -0.55 15.93 -19.31
N TYR A 210 -1.72 16.52 -19.55
CA TYR A 210 -2.06 17.09 -20.86
C TYR A 210 -1.21 18.32 -21.19
N ALA A 211 -1.02 19.25 -20.26
CA ALA A 211 -0.13 20.41 -20.46
C ALA A 211 1.33 19.99 -20.71
N SER A 212 1.82 18.99 -19.97
CA SER A 212 3.15 18.39 -20.17
C SER A 212 3.30 17.74 -21.55
N PHE A 213 2.27 17.02 -22.01
CA PHE A 213 2.19 16.48 -23.36
C PHE A 213 2.18 17.59 -24.43
N LEU A 214 1.29 18.58 -24.31
CA LEU A 214 1.19 19.73 -25.23
C LEU A 214 2.53 20.46 -25.35
N GLN A 215 3.23 20.66 -24.23
CA GLN A 215 4.55 21.28 -24.21
C GLN A 215 5.60 20.47 -24.98
N ARG A 216 5.59 19.13 -24.88
CA ARG A 216 6.45 18.24 -25.70
C ARG A 216 6.12 18.32 -27.19
N GLN A 217 4.84 18.49 -27.53
CA GLN A 217 4.38 18.70 -28.91
C GLN A 217 4.59 20.14 -29.42
N GLY A 218 5.28 21.01 -28.67
CA GLY A 218 5.55 22.41 -29.03
C GLY A 218 4.37 23.37 -28.84
N ARG A 219 3.19 22.88 -28.41
CA ARG A 219 1.92 23.62 -28.25
C ARG A 219 1.89 24.38 -26.92
N SER A 220 2.89 25.25 -26.73
CA SER A 220 3.18 25.92 -25.45
C SER A 220 2.05 26.84 -24.96
N ASP A 221 1.35 27.52 -25.88
CA ASP A 221 0.25 28.41 -25.51
C ASP A 221 -1.00 27.63 -25.07
N GLU A 222 -1.27 26.46 -25.68
CA GLU A 222 -2.34 25.56 -25.24
C GLU A 222 -2.00 24.90 -23.90
N ALA A 223 -0.73 24.53 -23.69
CA ALA A 223 -0.25 24.03 -22.40
C ALA A 223 -0.45 25.07 -21.28
N ARG A 224 -0.13 26.34 -21.55
CA ARG A 224 -0.40 27.46 -20.62
C ARG A 224 -1.90 27.62 -20.37
N ALA A 225 -2.72 27.65 -21.43
CA ALA A 225 -4.17 27.82 -21.30
C ALA A 225 -4.84 26.70 -20.47
N ALA A 226 -4.37 25.46 -20.59
CA ALA A 226 -4.85 24.35 -19.77
C ALA A 226 -4.52 24.53 -18.28
N LEU A 227 -3.31 25.00 -17.95
CA LEU A 227 -2.88 25.29 -16.57
C LEU A 227 -3.60 26.50 -15.99
N GLU A 228 -3.70 27.61 -16.73
CA GLU A 228 -4.42 28.81 -16.32
C GLU A 228 -5.91 28.53 -16.09
N GLY A 229 -6.53 27.72 -16.97
CA GLY A 229 -7.92 27.27 -16.81
C GLY A 229 -8.16 26.53 -15.50
N PHE A 230 -7.21 25.71 -15.04
CA PHE A 230 -7.30 25.01 -13.75
C PHE A 230 -7.17 25.95 -12.54
N LEU A 231 -6.31 26.97 -12.61
CA LEU A 231 -6.04 27.90 -11.51
C LEU A 231 -7.19 28.90 -11.21
N VAL A 232 -8.24 28.92 -12.05
CA VAL A 232 -9.42 29.79 -11.90
C VAL A 232 -10.60 29.06 -11.22
N PHE A 233 -10.49 27.75 -10.98
CA PHE A 233 -11.43 26.94 -10.20
C PHE A 233 -11.04 26.81 -8.73
#